data_AF-K9X4V5-F1
#
_entry.id   AF-K9X4V5-F1
#
_cell.length_a   1.000
_cell.length_b   1.000
_cell.length_c   1.000
_cell.angle_alpha   90.00
_cell.angle_beta   90.00
_cell.angle_gamma   90.00
#
_symmetry.space_group_name_H-M   'P 1'
#
loop_
_entity.id
_entity.type
_entity.pdbx_description
1 polymer ?
#
loop_
_entity_poly.entity_id
_entity_poly.type
_entity_poly.pdbx_seq_one_letter_code
_entity_poly.pdbx_strand_id
1 'polypeptide(L)'
;MSVLDYSAKPMEPTTLALAIATIFLTKALEKSGENFSDGFTKKIGEVLAKIRKHSPETATALAAADPQVLNLDKTVLEQIPPDPIFAELVDTADAEKNATFQDKFQAVKTGGTINIIGKQITVTQAGTGNTQTNTFSNF
;
A
#
# COMPACT_ATOMS: atom_id res chain seq x y z
N MET A 1 7.41 -36.69 10.74
CA MET A 1 8.22 -35.47 10.95
C MET A 1 8.61 -34.96 9.57
N SER A 2 7.72 -34.25 8.89
CA SER A 2 8.01 -33.73 7.55
C SER A 2 8.76 -32.41 7.72
N VAL A 3 10.06 -32.46 7.45
CA VAL A 3 10.86 -31.25 7.23
C VAL A 3 10.27 -30.54 6.01
N LEU A 4 9.62 -29.41 6.23
CA LEU A 4 9.23 -28.53 5.13
C LEU A 4 10.51 -27.95 4.57
N ASP A 5 10.93 -28.54 3.45
CA ASP A 5 11.96 -28.01 2.58
C ASP A 5 11.55 -26.58 2.19
N TYR A 6 12.17 -25.61 2.86
CA TYR A 6 12.06 -24.18 2.53
C TYR A 6 12.91 -23.93 1.26
N SER A 7 12.68 -24.73 0.22
CA SER A 7 13.10 -24.38 -1.14
C SER A 7 12.53 -23.01 -1.41
N ALA A 8 13.41 -22.05 -1.69
CA ALA A 8 13.05 -20.73 -2.17
C ALA A 8 12.12 -20.91 -3.38
N LYS A 9 10.80 -20.87 -3.12
CA LYS A 9 9.80 -20.86 -4.18
C LYS A 9 10.18 -19.67 -5.06
N PRO A 10 10.35 -19.84 -6.40
CA PRO A 10 10.47 -18.68 -7.26
C PRO A 10 9.26 -17.81 -6.96
N MET A 11 9.51 -16.58 -6.50
CA MET A 11 8.44 -15.71 -6.07
C MET A 11 7.53 -15.46 -7.25
N GLU A 12 6.23 -15.65 -7.07
CA GLU A 12 5.29 -15.32 -8.14
C GLU A 12 5.39 -13.82 -8.43
N PRO A 13 5.43 -13.39 -9.70
CA PRO A 13 5.44 -11.97 -10.05
C PRO A 13 4.35 -11.16 -9.34
N THR A 14 3.22 -11.83 -9.07
CA THR A 14 2.08 -11.35 -8.31
C THR A 14 2.43 -10.95 -6.87
N THR A 15 3.31 -11.68 -6.18
CA THR A 15 3.70 -11.38 -4.79
C THR A 15 4.51 -10.10 -4.69
N LEU A 16 5.46 -9.89 -5.61
CA LEU A 16 6.22 -8.64 -5.66
C LEU A 16 5.30 -7.45 -5.98
N ALA A 17 4.42 -7.61 -6.96
CA ALA A 17 3.44 -6.58 -7.31
C ALA A 17 2.52 -6.24 -6.13
N LEU A 18 2.04 -7.26 -5.41
CA LEU A 18 1.20 -7.07 -4.23
C LEU A 18 1.96 -6.38 -3.09
N ALA A 19 3.22 -6.74 -2.85
CA ALA A 19 4.06 -6.08 -1.85
C ALA A 19 4.30 -4.60 -2.19
N ILE A 20 4.52 -4.27 -3.47
CA ILE A 20 4.65 -2.88 -3.94
C ILE A 20 3.34 -2.12 -3.72
N ALA A 21 2.20 -2.72 -4.07
CA ALA A 21 0.88 -2.13 -3.83
C ALA A 21 0.59 -1.94 -2.33
N THR A 22 1.00 -2.88 -1.48
CA THR A 22 0.94 -2.78 -0.02
C THR A 22 1.70 -1.55 0.47
N ILE A 23 2.96 -1.37 0.03
CA ILE A 23 3.77 -0.22 0.44
C ILE A 23 3.13 1.10 -0.01
N PHE A 24 2.69 1.16 -1.27
CA PHE A 24 1.98 2.34 -1.80
C PHE A 24 0.75 2.67 -0.96
N LEU A 25 -0.10 1.67 -0.70
CA LEU A 25 -1.35 1.83 0.04
C LEU A 25 -1.07 2.32 1.47
N THR A 26 -0.13 1.71 2.17
CA THR A 26 0.30 2.13 3.51
C THR A 26 0.75 3.59 3.49
N LYS A 27 1.65 3.96 2.56
CA LYS A 27 2.19 5.34 2.47
C LYS A 27 1.12 6.37 2.11
N ALA A 28 0.18 6.02 1.25
CA ALA A 28 -0.93 6.90 0.89
C ALA A 28 -1.92 7.10 2.06
N LEU A 29 -2.16 6.06 2.85
CA LEU A 29 -3.00 6.13 4.05
C LEU A 29 -2.31 6.87 5.21
N GLU A 30 -1.00 6.69 5.41
CA GLU A 30 -0.21 7.49 6.37
C GLU A 30 -0.36 8.99 6.08
N LYS A 31 -0.27 9.40 4.80
CA LYS A 31 -0.51 10.79 4.38
C LYS A 31 -1.93 11.29 4.65
N SER A 32 -2.90 10.37 4.72
CA SER A 32 -4.30 10.68 5.04
C SER A 32 -4.57 10.75 6.56
N GLY A 33 -3.58 10.38 7.38
CA GLY A 33 -3.65 10.40 8.85
C GLY A 33 -3.84 9.03 9.51
N GLU A 34 -3.84 7.94 8.73
CA GLU A 34 -3.90 6.59 9.28
C GLU A 34 -2.58 6.21 9.96
N ASN A 35 -2.67 5.41 11.01
CA ASN A 35 -1.52 4.85 11.71
C ASN A 35 -1.54 3.33 11.62
N PHE A 36 -0.37 2.73 11.74
CA PHE A 36 -0.13 1.31 11.55
C PHE A 36 0.68 0.74 12.72
N SER A 37 0.68 -0.59 12.86
CA SER A 37 1.48 -1.23 13.89
C SER A 37 2.99 -1.04 13.66
N ASP A 38 3.78 -0.96 14.72
CA ASP A 38 5.25 -0.86 14.63
C ASP A 38 5.86 -2.03 13.85
N GLY A 39 5.35 -3.25 14.08
CA GLY A 39 5.81 -4.45 13.38
C GLY A 39 5.60 -4.35 11.87
N PHE A 40 4.42 -3.92 11.44
CA PHE A 40 4.11 -3.73 10.03
C PHE A 40 4.94 -2.58 9.41
N THR A 41 5.04 -1.46 10.11
CA THR A 41 5.80 -0.28 9.66
C THR A 41 7.29 -0.59 9.52
N LYS A 42 7.86 -1.36 10.45
CA LYS A 42 9.24 -1.85 10.37
C LYS A 42 9.44 -2.73 9.14
N LYS A 43 8.53 -3.68 8.90
CA LYS A 43 8.60 -4.58 7.74
C LYS A 43 8.54 -3.80 6.42
N ILE A 44 7.64 -2.82 6.31
CA ILE A 44 7.58 -1.87 5.17
C ILE A 44 8.94 -1.20 4.95
N GLY A 45 9.58 -0.73 6.03
CA GLY A 45 10.92 -0.12 5.98
C GLY A 45 12.01 -1.07 5.47
N GLU A 46 12.02 -2.32 5.92
CA GLU A 46 12.98 -3.34 5.47
C GLU A 46 12.79 -3.67 3.98
N VAL A 47 11.55 -3.82 3.52
CA VAL A 47 11.25 -4.05 2.10
C VAL A 47 11.64 -2.84 1.26
N LEU A 48 11.33 -1.62 1.70
CA LEU A 48 11.75 -0.39 1.01
C LEU A 48 13.27 -0.26 0.90
N ALA A 49 14.02 -0.64 1.94
CA ALA A 49 15.48 -0.64 1.89
C ALA A 49 16.01 -1.64 0.84
N LYS A 50 15.34 -2.79 0.71
CA LYS A 50 15.65 -3.80 -0.30
C LYS A 50 15.38 -3.31 -1.72
N ILE A 51 14.19 -2.75 -1.96
CA ILE A 51 13.85 -2.13 -3.24
C ILE A 51 14.87 -1.03 -3.55
N ARG A 52 15.21 -0.15 -2.60
CA ARG A 52 16.15 0.95 -2.80
C ARG A 52 17.53 0.50 -3.27
N LYS A 53 18.00 -0.66 -2.82
CA LYS A 53 19.30 -1.22 -3.23
C LYS A 53 19.37 -1.56 -4.73
N HIS A 54 18.24 -1.91 -5.33
CA HIS A 54 18.15 -2.37 -6.73
C HIS A 54 17.46 -1.36 -7.65
N SER A 55 16.50 -0.62 -7.12
CA SER A 55 15.72 0.40 -7.81
C SER A 55 15.46 1.60 -6.87
N PRO A 56 16.45 2.50 -6.73
CA PRO A 56 16.37 3.64 -5.80
C PRO A 56 15.24 4.61 -6.16
N GLU A 57 14.95 4.78 -7.45
CA GLU A 57 13.85 5.62 -7.94
C GLU A 57 12.50 5.04 -7.52
N THR A 58 12.29 3.73 -7.71
CA THR A 58 11.05 3.04 -7.27
C THR A 58 10.84 3.17 -5.76
N ALA A 59 11.88 2.99 -4.96
CA ALA A 59 11.77 3.13 -3.50
C ALA A 59 11.42 4.57 -3.08
N THR A 60 11.93 5.57 -3.81
CA THR A 60 11.64 6.98 -3.56
C THR A 60 10.21 7.32 -3.93
N ALA A 61 9.75 6.87 -5.10
CA ALA A 61 8.37 7.03 -5.56
C ALA A 61 7.37 6.33 -4.61
N LEU A 62 7.70 5.12 -4.13
CA LEU A 62 6.89 4.41 -3.12
C LEU A 62 6.80 5.19 -1.81
N ALA A 63 7.92 5.69 -1.30
CA ALA A 63 7.94 6.50 -0.08
C ALA A 63 7.12 7.80 -0.25
N ALA A 64 7.09 8.35 -1.46
CA ALA A 64 6.26 9.49 -1.82
C ALA A 64 4.79 9.14 -2.07
N ALA A 65 4.39 7.87 -2.00
CA ALA A 65 3.07 7.38 -2.43
C ALA A 65 2.72 7.86 -3.85
N ASP A 66 3.70 7.84 -4.75
CA ASP A 66 3.50 8.21 -6.15
C ASP A 66 2.77 7.07 -6.90
N PRO A 67 1.63 7.33 -7.55
CA PRO A 67 0.86 6.30 -8.22
C PRO A 67 1.58 5.64 -9.41
N GLN A 68 2.66 6.24 -9.94
CA GLN A 68 3.46 5.62 -11.02
C GLN A 68 4.03 4.25 -10.62
N VAL A 69 4.25 4.01 -9.32
CA VAL A 69 4.77 2.72 -8.81
C VAL A 69 3.78 1.57 -8.94
N LEU A 70 2.51 1.84 -9.25
CA LEU A 70 1.52 0.81 -9.55
C LEU A 70 1.58 0.34 -11.01
N ASN A 71 2.26 1.10 -11.87
CA ASN A 71 2.41 0.83 -13.30
C ASN A 71 3.89 0.64 -13.68
N LEU A 72 4.69 0.04 -12.79
CA LEU A 72 6.11 -0.19 -13.04
C LEU A 72 6.31 -1.11 -14.24
N ASP A 73 7.27 -0.74 -15.09
CA ASP A 73 7.70 -1.59 -16.19
C ASP A 73 8.25 -2.92 -15.67
N LYS A 74 7.98 -3.99 -16.42
CA LYS A 74 8.44 -5.34 -16.09
C LYS A 74 9.97 -5.40 -15.86
N THR A 75 10.73 -4.62 -16.61
CA THR A 75 12.19 -4.53 -16.50
C THR A 75 12.65 -3.95 -15.16
N VAL A 76 11.86 -3.07 -14.54
CA VAL A 76 12.13 -2.54 -13.20
C VAL A 76 11.84 -3.60 -12.14
N LEU A 77 10.73 -4.33 -12.29
CA LEU A 77 10.39 -5.44 -11.41
C LEU A 77 11.44 -6.56 -11.47
N GLU A 78 11.95 -6.89 -12.66
CA GLU A 78 12.99 -7.92 -12.86
C GLU A 78 14.36 -7.55 -12.26
N GLN A 79 14.61 -6.26 -11.97
CA GLN A 79 15.83 -5.82 -11.27
C GLN A 79 15.78 -6.09 -9.76
N ILE A 80 14.58 -6.26 -9.20
CA ILE A 80 14.37 -6.54 -7.78
C ILE A 80 14.46 -8.05 -7.59
N PRO A 81 15.50 -8.57 -6.92
CA PRO A 81 15.67 -10.00 -6.76
C PRO A 81 14.53 -10.59 -5.91
N PRO A 82 14.08 -11.82 -6.21
CA PRO A 82 13.10 -12.49 -5.38
C PRO A 82 13.68 -12.71 -3.98
N ASP A 83 12.88 -12.37 -2.97
CA ASP A 83 13.26 -12.49 -1.57
C ASP A 83 12.05 -12.82 -0.67
N PRO A 84 12.16 -13.71 0.32
CA PRO A 84 11.02 -14.08 1.17
C PRO A 84 10.36 -12.89 1.88
N ILE A 85 11.09 -11.79 2.11
CA ILE A 85 10.54 -10.62 2.81
C ILE A 85 9.32 -9.99 2.13
N PHE A 86 9.20 -10.14 0.80
CA PHE A 86 8.05 -9.62 0.07
C PHE A 86 6.79 -10.43 0.37
N ALA A 87 6.91 -11.76 0.47
CA ALA A 87 5.81 -12.62 0.91
C ALA A 87 5.48 -12.35 2.39
N GLU A 88 6.49 -12.25 3.25
CA GLU A 88 6.29 -11.92 4.67
C GLU A 88 5.59 -10.57 4.86
N LEU A 89 5.87 -9.58 4.00
CA LEU A 89 5.17 -8.30 4.04
C LEU A 89 3.69 -8.45 3.70
N VAL A 90 3.36 -9.27 2.70
CA VAL A 90 1.96 -9.58 2.34
C VAL A 90 1.27 -10.31 3.50
N ASP A 91 1.91 -11.29 4.12
CA ASP A 91 1.35 -11.98 5.29
C ASP A 91 1.15 -11.03 6.48
N THR A 92 2.10 -10.12 6.71
CA THR A 92 1.98 -9.10 7.77
C THR A 92 0.86 -8.10 7.45
N ALA A 93 0.69 -7.74 6.17
CA ALA A 93 -0.41 -6.91 5.71
C ALA A 93 -1.75 -7.59 5.94
N ASP A 94 -1.88 -8.90 5.69
CA ASP A 94 -3.10 -9.67 5.99
C ASP A 94 -3.44 -9.69 7.49
N ALA A 95 -2.44 -9.60 8.37
CA ALA A 95 -2.62 -9.56 9.81
C ALA A 95 -2.80 -8.14 10.40
N GLU A 96 -2.63 -7.09 9.61
CA GLU A 96 -2.75 -5.70 10.08
C GLU A 96 -4.20 -5.39 10.50
N LYS A 97 -4.37 -4.69 11.62
CA LYS A 97 -5.69 -4.45 12.23
C LYS A 97 -6.33 -3.13 11.79
N ASN A 98 -5.64 -2.32 11.01
CA ASN A 98 -6.21 -1.11 10.43
C ASN A 98 -7.34 -1.47 9.43
N ALA A 99 -8.58 -1.17 9.80
CA ALA A 99 -9.76 -1.53 9.01
C ALA A 99 -9.82 -0.83 7.64
N THR A 100 -9.43 0.45 7.57
CA THR A 100 -9.36 1.22 6.31
C THR A 100 -8.38 0.59 5.33
N PHE A 101 -7.22 0.19 5.84
CA PHE A 101 -6.21 -0.51 5.07
C PHE A 101 -6.73 -1.87 4.61
N GLN A 102 -7.31 -2.67 5.50
CA GLN A 102 -7.81 -4.00 5.15
C GLN A 102 -8.87 -3.94 4.04
N ASP A 103 -9.84 -3.03 4.13
CA ASP A 103 -10.85 -2.84 3.08
C ASP A 103 -10.20 -2.60 1.70
N LYS A 104 -9.23 -1.67 1.65
CA LYS A 104 -8.52 -1.34 0.42
C LYS A 104 -7.59 -2.45 -0.05
N PHE A 105 -6.91 -3.13 0.86
CA PHE A 105 -5.98 -4.21 0.56
C PHE A 105 -6.70 -5.44 -0.02
N GLN A 106 -7.89 -5.77 0.50
CA GLN A 106 -8.75 -6.81 -0.07
C GLN A 106 -9.22 -6.44 -1.48
N ALA A 107 -9.51 -5.16 -1.74
CA ALA A 107 -9.83 -4.69 -3.09
C ALA A 107 -8.64 -4.89 -4.05
N VAL A 108 -7.40 -4.62 -3.61
CA VAL A 108 -6.18 -4.89 -4.41
C VAL A 108 -6.07 -6.37 -4.77
N LYS A 109 -6.20 -7.26 -3.79
CA LYS A 109 -6.07 -8.72 -4.00
C LYS A 109 -7.12 -9.28 -4.97
N THR A 110 -8.28 -8.63 -5.07
CA THR A 110 -9.38 -9.06 -5.95
C THR A 110 -9.42 -8.31 -7.29
N GLY A 111 -8.45 -7.44 -7.57
CA GLY A 111 -8.38 -6.67 -8.81
C GLY A 111 -9.36 -5.50 -8.90
N GLY A 112 -9.85 -5.02 -7.75
CA GLY A 112 -10.74 -3.87 -7.65
C GLY A 112 -10.01 -2.51 -7.71
N THR A 113 -10.79 -1.44 -7.82
CA THR A 113 -10.28 -0.05 -7.81
C THR A 113 -10.07 0.44 -6.38
N ILE A 114 -8.91 1.05 -6.10
CA ILE A 114 -8.62 1.69 -4.81
C ILE A 114 -8.94 3.19 -4.89
N ASN A 115 -9.89 3.66 -4.09
CA ASN A 115 -10.13 5.09 -3.89
C ASN A 115 -9.50 5.53 -2.56
N ILE A 116 -8.42 6.30 -2.62
CA ILE A 116 -7.77 6.91 -1.43
C ILE A 116 -8.20 8.37 -1.40
N ILE A 117 -9.37 8.63 -0.80
CA ILE A 117 -9.93 9.98 -0.65
C ILE A 117 -9.41 10.53 0.68
N GLY A 118 -8.73 11.68 0.66
CA GLY A 118 -8.34 12.40 1.88
C GLY A 118 -9.54 12.91 2.68
N LYS A 119 -9.30 13.68 3.76
CA LYS A 119 -10.31 14.18 4.72
C LYS A 119 -11.64 14.53 4.03
N GLN A 120 -12.61 13.62 4.13
CA GLN A 120 -13.97 13.83 3.65
C GLN A 120 -14.66 14.84 4.57
N ILE A 121 -15.31 15.85 4.00
CA ILE A 121 -16.31 16.65 4.72
C ILE A 121 -17.67 16.17 4.24
N THR A 122 -18.35 15.38 5.08
CA THR A 122 -19.74 14.97 4.85
C THR A 122 -20.66 15.99 5.51
N VAL A 123 -21.47 16.70 4.73
CA VAL A 123 -22.53 17.56 5.26
C VAL A 123 -23.89 16.97 4.94
N THR A 124 -24.60 16.47 5.95
CA THR A 124 -25.96 15.94 5.82
C THR A 124 -26.94 16.95 6.43
N GLN A 125 -27.85 17.49 5.62
CA GLN A 125 -28.86 18.44 6.09
C GLN A 125 -30.26 17.91 5.79
N ALA A 126 -31.07 17.71 6.82
CA ALA A 126 -32.47 17.30 6.71
C ALA A 126 -33.39 18.47 7.09
N GLY A 127 -34.28 18.87 6.19
CA GLY A 127 -35.31 19.89 6.43
C GLY A 127 -35.72 20.66 5.17
N THR A 128 -36.99 21.08 5.11
CA THR A 128 -37.55 21.87 3.98
C THR A 128 -37.26 23.35 4.21
N GLY A 129 -36.34 23.94 3.44
CA GLY A 129 -36.09 25.39 3.40
C GLY A 129 -34.66 25.87 3.69
N ASN A 130 -33.62 25.06 3.46
CA ASN A 130 -32.24 25.49 3.75
C ASN A 130 -31.48 25.98 2.52
N THR A 131 -30.94 27.20 2.58
CA THR A 131 -29.88 27.68 1.69
C THR A 131 -28.53 27.38 2.32
N GLN A 132 -27.72 26.54 1.67
CA GLN A 132 -26.35 26.26 2.10
C GLN A 132 -25.37 27.10 1.27
N THR A 133 -24.60 27.97 1.92
CA THR A 133 -23.49 28.71 1.30
C THR A 133 -22.18 28.20 1.89
N ASN A 134 -21.47 27.37 1.13
CA ASN A 134 -20.12 26.92 1.50
C ASN A 134 -19.10 27.75 0.73
N THR A 135 -18.36 28.60 1.44
CA THR A 135 -17.26 29.38 0.87
C THR A 135 -15.95 28.68 1.17
N PHE A 136 -15.30 28.17 0.13
CA PHE A 136 -13.94 27.64 0.22
C PHE A 136 -12.98 28.70 -0.33
N SER A 137 -12.05 29.13 0.51
CA SER A 137 -10.99 30.07 0.14
C SER A 137 -9.67 29.31 0.13
N ASN A 138 -8.93 29.38 -0.97
CA ASN A 138 -7.56 28.87 -1.04
C ASN A 138 -6.63 29.85 -0.31
N PHE A 139 -5.69 29.31 0.46
CA PHE A 139 -4.42 29.96 0.79
C PHE A 139 -3.28 29.12 0.23
#